data_AF-A0A9E4ISL5-F1
#
_entry.id   AF-A0A9E4ISL5-F1
#
_cell.length_a   1.000
_cell.length_b   1.000
_cell.length_c   1.000
_cell.angle_alpha   90.00
_cell.angle_beta   90.00
_cell.angle_gamma   90.00
#
_symmetry.space_group_name_H-M   'P 1'
#
loop_
_entity.id
_entity.type
_entity.pdbx_description
1 polymer ?
#
loop_
_entity_poly.entity_id
_entity_poly.type
_entity_poly.pdbx_seq_one_letter_code
_entity_poly.pdbx_strand_id
1 'polypeptide(L)'
;MPQRLLRASVPAAAVVLLSVTVPAGGVHEALARQDGRTVWDGVYTAEQAARGKVVYDTSCGACHLPDMSGSDEARPLAGERFMQDWREDTLHTLFVRIRNLMPFDEPATLSADAYLDSVAYILEFNGFPPGDRELMSEGLEDIRIEGRDGPAEVPSFALVQVVGCLTEDAGGWLLTNSTRAVRTRDPSASTEDELSALGSRPTGTRTFGLMNVYPNPAEHAGHRMAVKGFLIRDPNGDRINVSSLGMVADACAQ
;
A
#
# COMPACT_ATOMS: atom_id res chain seq x y z
N MET A 1 53.10 -32.36 82.97
CA MET A 1 52.98 -30.94 83.41
C MET A 1 52.31 -30.16 82.30
N PRO A 2 51.31 -29.32 82.61
CA PRO A 2 50.22 -29.01 81.69
C PRO A 2 50.51 -27.76 80.85
N GLN A 3 50.01 -27.72 79.61
CA GLN A 3 49.81 -26.46 78.90
C GLN A 3 48.36 -26.35 78.43
N ARG A 4 47.74 -25.26 78.87
CA ARG A 4 46.33 -24.90 78.77
C ARG A 4 45.91 -24.75 77.32
N LEU A 5 44.86 -25.48 76.93
CA LEU A 5 44.12 -25.25 75.70
C LEU A 5 43.20 -24.02 75.90
N LEU A 6 43.54 -22.89 75.26
CA LEU A 6 42.65 -21.75 75.12
C LEU A 6 41.67 -22.00 73.97
N ARG A 7 40.37 -21.94 74.28
CA ARG A 7 39.28 -21.92 73.30
C ARG A 7 39.27 -20.56 72.60
N ALA A 8 39.47 -20.54 71.28
CA ALA A 8 39.17 -19.39 70.44
C ALA A 8 37.75 -19.54 69.87
N SER A 9 36.89 -18.58 70.20
CA SER A 9 35.54 -18.42 69.68
C SER A 9 35.58 -17.83 68.27
N VAL A 10 35.05 -18.57 67.29
CA VAL A 10 34.87 -18.10 65.90
C VAL A 10 33.55 -17.33 65.81
N PRO A 11 33.51 -16.09 65.29
CA PRO A 11 32.27 -15.33 65.16
C PRO A 11 31.44 -15.86 63.99
N ALA A 12 30.12 -15.91 64.18
CA ALA A 12 29.16 -16.25 63.13
C ALA A 12 29.15 -15.14 62.07
N ALA A 13 29.58 -15.44 60.85
CA ALA A 13 29.44 -14.55 59.71
C ALA A 13 27.97 -14.58 59.23
N ALA A 14 27.30 -13.45 59.38
CA ALA A 14 25.96 -13.24 58.85
C ALA A 14 26.00 -13.24 57.31
N VAL A 15 25.30 -14.19 56.69
CA VAL A 15 25.07 -14.22 55.24
C VAL A 15 24.02 -13.15 54.92
N VAL A 16 24.46 -12.03 54.35
CA VAL A 16 23.56 -11.01 53.80
C VAL A 16 23.13 -11.50 52.40
N LEU A 17 21.90 -12.01 52.31
CA LEU A 17 21.25 -12.30 51.04
C LEU A 17 20.82 -10.97 50.41
N LEU A 18 21.56 -10.50 49.40
CA LEU A 18 21.12 -9.41 48.53
C LEU A 18 20.00 -9.93 47.62
N SER A 19 18.75 -9.62 47.95
CA SER A 19 17.60 -9.79 47.07
C SER A 19 17.69 -8.77 45.93
N VAL A 20 18.10 -9.23 44.75
CA VAL A 20 18.02 -8.44 43.51
C VAL A 20 16.56 -8.44 43.07
N THR A 21 15.86 -7.35 43.34
CA THR A 21 14.53 -7.08 42.78
C THR A 21 14.69 -6.67 41.32
N VAL A 22 14.37 -7.58 40.40
CA VAL A 22 14.24 -7.26 38.97
C VAL A 22 12.94 -6.50 38.78
N PRO A 23 12.95 -5.24 38.28
CA PRO A 23 11.70 -4.56 37.98
C PRO A 23 11.04 -5.25 36.79
N ALA A 24 9.79 -5.69 36.97
CA ALA A 24 8.90 -6.08 35.88
C ALA A 24 8.47 -4.81 35.11
N GLY A 25 9.42 -4.21 34.39
CA GLY A 25 9.16 -3.15 33.41
C GLY A 25 8.76 -3.81 32.10
N GLY A 26 7.53 -3.55 31.65
CA GLY A 26 6.90 -4.25 30.54
C GLY A 26 7.71 -4.20 29.25
N VAL A 27 7.99 -5.38 28.71
CA VAL A 27 8.10 -5.60 27.26
C VAL A 27 6.70 -5.47 26.66
N HIS A 28 6.16 -4.24 26.64
CA HIS A 28 5.32 -3.84 25.53
C HIS A 28 6.30 -3.42 24.44
N GLU A 29 6.95 -4.41 23.83
CA GLU A 29 7.51 -4.22 22.50
C GLU A 29 6.34 -3.73 21.65
N ALA A 30 6.42 -2.44 21.31
CA ALA A 30 5.58 -1.84 20.33
C ALA A 30 5.61 -2.76 19.11
N LEU A 31 4.48 -3.39 18.80
CA LEU A 31 4.15 -3.70 17.42
C LEU A 31 4.04 -2.34 16.72
N ALA A 32 5.20 -1.78 16.40
CA ALA A 32 5.31 -0.64 15.53
C ALA A 32 4.61 -1.06 14.24
N ARG A 33 3.53 -0.34 13.98
CA ARG A 33 2.77 -0.37 12.74
C ARG A 33 3.78 -0.38 11.58
N GLN A 34 3.84 -1.46 10.82
CA GLN A 34 4.55 -1.49 9.53
C GLN A 34 3.72 -0.64 8.54
N ASP A 35 3.54 0.64 8.84
CA ASP A 35 3.21 1.61 7.81
C ASP A 35 4.52 1.78 7.03
N GLY A 36 4.57 1.18 5.84
CA GLY A 36 5.75 1.20 4.97
C GLY A 36 6.26 2.61 4.70
N ARG A 37 7.50 2.70 4.22
CA ARG A 37 8.11 3.96 3.79
C ARG A 37 7.24 4.65 2.74
N THR A 38 7.45 5.93 2.55
CA THR A 38 6.75 6.74 1.56
C THR A 38 7.76 7.46 0.67
N VAL A 39 7.28 7.97 -0.46
CA VAL A 39 8.04 8.85 -1.35
C VAL A 39 8.59 10.11 -0.65
N TRP A 40 8.09 10.47 0.55
CA TRP A 40 8.57 11.59 1.34
C TRP A 40 9.81 11.28 2.20
N ASP A 41 10.21 10.02 2.30
CA ASP A 41 11.32 9.58 3.17
C ASP A 41 12.72 9.66 2.52
N GLY A 42 12.86 10.40 1.40
CA GLY A 42 14.16 10.51 0.72
C GLY A 42 14.61 9.18 0.11
N VAL A 43 13.82 8.65 -0.83
CA VAL A 43 13.96 7.25 -1.28
C VAL A 43 14.88 7.04 -2.48
N TYR A 44 15.47 8.11 -3.01
CA TYR A 44 16.37 8.13 -4.16
C TYR A 44 17.44 9.20 -3.95
N THR A 45 18.58 9.16 -4.66
CA THR A 45 19.62 10.20 -4.58
C THR A 45 19.48 11.26 -5.66
N ALA A 46 20.01 12.45 -5.42
CA ALA A 46 20.05 13.51 -6.44
C ALA A 46 20.84 13.07 -7.69
N GLU A 47 21.93 12.32 -7.50
CA GLU A 47 22.72 11.77 -8.60
C GLU A 47 21.93 10.77 -9.44
N GLN A 48 21.10 9.94 -8.79
CA GLN A 48 20.23 8.98 -9.46
C GLN A 48 19.17 9.69 -10.32
N ALA A 49 18.51 10.71 -9.76
CA ALA A 49 17.54 11.49 -10.52
C ALA A 49 18.18 12.29 -11.67
N ALA A 50 19.42 12.79 -11.50
CA ALA A 50 20.17 13.43 -12.57
C ALA A 50 20.47 12.48 -13.74
N ARG A 51 20.82 11.21 -13.48
CA ARG A 51 20.93 10.18 -14.54
C ARG A 51 19.57 9.90 -15.17
N GLY A 52 18.54 9.82 -14.33
CA GLY A 52 17.14 9.62 -14.75
C GLY A 52 16.64 10.67 -15.71
N LYS A 53 17.03 11.93 -15.51
CA LYS A 53 16.71 13.02 -16.43
C LYS A 53 17.25 12.75 -17.84
N VAL A 54 18.48 12.26 -17.96
CA VAL A 54 19.08 11.95 -19.27
C VAL A 54 18.31 10.83 -19.97
N VAL A 55 17.91 9.81 -19.23
CA VAL A 55 17.05 8.72 -19.75
C VAL A 55 15.69 9.28 -20.18
N TYR A 56 15.05 10.10 -19.34
CA TYR A 56 13.76 10.70 -19.63
C TYR A 56 13.78 11.56 -20.90
N ASP A 57 14.76 12.46 -21.03
CA ASP A 57 14.89 13.35 -22.19
C ASP A 57 15.06 12.54 -23.50
N THR A 58 15.73 11.39 -23.43
CA THR A 58 16.02 10.54 -24.60
C THR A 58 14.86 9.61 -24.96
N SER A 59 14.16 9.06 -23.96
CA SER A 59 13.27 7.91 -24.13
C SER A 59 11.81 8.16 -23.74
N CYS A 60 11.49 9.29 -23.09
CA CYS A 60 10.16 9.56 -22.56
C CYS A 60 9.61 10.94 -22.97
N GLY A 61 10.48 11.94 -23.05
CA GLY A 61 10.11 13.36 -23.20
C GLY A 61 9.42 13.71 -24.52
N ALA A 62 9.59 12.90 -25.57
CA ALA A 62 8.91 13.13 -26.85
C ALA A 62 7.38 13.05 -26.72
N CYS A 63 6.87 12.13 -25.90
CA CYS A 63 5.43 11.94 -25.70
C CYS A 63 4.94 12.58 -24.39
N HIS A 64 5.70 12.45 -23.30
CA HIS A 64 5.32 12.96 -21.98
C HIS A 64 5.68 14.44 -21.74
N LEU A 65 6.35 15.06 -22.71
CA LEU A 65 6.84 16.45 -22.72
C LEU A 65 7.98 16.72 -21.71
N PRO A 66 8.84 17.72 -21.96
CA PRO A 66 9.95 18.06 -21.06
C PRO A 66 9.51 18.49 -19.65
N ASP A 67 8.31 19.06 -19.53
CA ASP A 67 7.73 19.54 -18.28
C ASP A 67 6.79 18.51 -17.61
N MET A 68 6.77 17.27 -18.10
CA MET A 68 5.90 16.17 -17.62
C MET A 68 4.40 16.50 -17.63
N SER A 69 3.98 17.54 -18.36
CA SER A 69 2.57 17.92 -18.46
C SER A 69 1.75 16.95 -19.32
N GLY A 70 2.41 16.04 -20.04
CA GLY A 70 1.76 15.09 -20.93
C GLY A 70 1.24 15.73 -22.21
N SER A 71 0.76 14.90 -23.12
CA SER A 71 0.20 15.28 -24.42
C SER A 71 -1.11 14.52 -24.66
N ASP A 72 -1.68 14.66 -25.86
CA ASP A 72 -2.82 13.83 -26.28
C ASP A 72 -2.44 12.34 -26.37
N GLU A 73 -1.15 12.03 -26.55
CA GLU A 73 -0.62 10.68 -26.71
C GLU A 73 -0.15 10.07 -25.39
N ALA A 74 0.23 10.90 -24.42
CA ALA A 74 0.84 10.45 -23.17
C ALA A 74 0.29 11.20 -21.95
N ARG A 75 0.02 10.46 -20.88
CA ARG A 75 -0.51 11.03 -19.64
C ARG A 75 0.51 11.94 -18.96
N PRO A 76 0.05 12.98 -18.22
CA PRO A 76 0.93 13.77 -17.37
C PRO A 76 1.63 12.88 -16.33
N LEU A 77 2.92 13.09 -16.14
CA LEU A 77 3.74 12.39 -15.14
C LEU A 77 4.04 13.25 -13.92
N ALA A 78 3.47 14.46 -13.86
CA ALA A 78 3.62 15.36 -12.73
C ALA A 78 2.30 15.94 -12.21
N GLY A 79 2.35 16.46 -10.98
CA GLY A 79 1.30 17.28 -10.38
C GLY A 79 0.05 16.48 -9.98
N GLU A 80 -1.10 17.16 -9.98
CA GLU A 80 -2.36 16.59 -9.49
C GLU A 80 -2.75 15.32 -10.26
N ARG A 81 -2.53 15.29 -11.59
CA ARG A 81 -2.89 14.12 -12.38
C ARG A 81 -2.02 12.92 -12.05
N PHE A 82 -0.71 13.11 -11.87
CA PHE A 82 0.18 12.06 -11.36
C PHE A 82 -0.33 11.54 -10.02
N MET A 83 -0.66 12.43 -9.09
CA MET A 83 -1.18 12.03 -7.79
C MET A 83 -2.50 11.27 -7.94
N GLN A 84 -3.48 11.75 -8.69
CA GLN A 84 -4.73 11.00 -8.93
C GLN A 84 -4.46 9.61 -9.52
N ASP A 85 -3.49 9.49 -10.41
CA ASP A 85 -3.16 8.24 -11.08
C ASP A 85 -2.40 7.29 -10.18
N TRP A 86 -1.50 7.73 -9.30
CA TRP A 86 -0.51 6.85 -8.64
C TRP A 86 -0.57 6.79 -7.13
N ARG A 87 -1.25 7.73 -6.49
CA ARG A 87 -1.52 7.66 -5.05
C ARG A 87 -2.12 6.31 -4.66
N GLU A 88 -1.82 5.87 -3.45
CA GLU A 88 -2.16 4.55 -2.87
C GLU A 88 -1.43 3.35 -3.46
N ASP A 89 -0.77 3.49 -4.60
CA ASP A 89 0.13 2.45 -5.12
C ASP A 89 1.51 2.57 -4.49
N THR A 90 2.36 1.59 -4.79
CA THR A 90 3.76 1.55 -4.40
C THR A 90 4.65 1.95 -5.58
N LEU A 91 5.90 2.30 -5.31
CA LEU A 91 6.87 2.53 -6.38
C LEU A 91 7.07 1.30 -7.25
N HIS A 92 6.83 0.09 -6.71
CA HIS A 92 6.86 -1.14 -7.50
C HIS A 92 5.85 -1.09 -8.64
N THR A 93 4.61 -0.67 -8.36
CA THR A 93 3.55 -0.57 -9.38
C THR A 93 3.93 0.42 -10.47
N LEU A 94 4.48 1.58 -10.10
CA LEU A 94 4.96 2.58 -11.05
C LEU A 94 6.12 2.04 -11.90
N PHE A 95 7.13 1.49 -11.24
CA PHE A 95 8.32 0.92 -11.89
C PHE A 95 7.95 -0.18 -12.89
N VAL A 96 7.15 -1.16 -12.50
CA VAL A 96 6.72 -2.26 -13.38
C VAL A 96 5.93 -1.74 -14.57
N ARG A 97 5.07 -0.73 -14.36
CA ARG A 97 4.30 -0.14 -15.45
C ARG A 97 5.20 0.57 -16.46
N ILE A 98 6.15 1.38 -16.00
CA ILE A 98 7.11 2.06 -16.89
C ILE A 98 7.94 1.00 -17.61
N ARG A 99 8.53 0.05 -16.87
CA ARG A 99 9.36 -1.02 -17.45
C ARG A 99 8.66 -1.81 -18.53
N ASN A 100 7.41 -2.20 -18.32
CA ASN A 100 6.72 -3.10 -19.23
C ASN A 100 6.10 -2.41 -20.43
N LEU A 101 5.74 -1.12 -20.30
CA LEU A 101 4.96 -0.42 -21.32
C LEU A 101 5.74 0.70 -22.01
N MET A 102 6.88 1.13 -21.46
CA MET A 102 7.66 2.24 -21.99
C MET A 102 9.06 1.79 -22.45
N PRO A 103 9.67 2.50 -23.42
CA PRO A 103 9.03 3.46 -24.34
C PRO A 103 7.88 2.83 -25.14
N PHE A 104 6.86 3.61 -25.51
CA PHE A 104 5.64 3.04 -26.13
C PHE A 104 5.92 2.27 -27.43
N ASP A 105 6.80 2.80 -28.29
CA ASP A 105 7.17 2.18 -29.57
C ASP A 105 8.13 0.99 -29.39
N GLU A 106 8.89 0.97 -28.31
CA GLU A 106 9.90 -0.05 -28.01
C GLU A 106 9.84 -0.49 -26.53
N PRO A 107 8.76 -1.14 -26.07
CA PRO A 107 8.57 -1.44 -24.65
C PRO A 107 9.63 -2.40 -24.10
N ALA A 108 9.97 -2.23 -22.82
CA ALA A 108 10.88 -3.12 -22.09
C ALA A 108 12.30 -3.27 -22.68
N THR A 109 12.79 -2.22 -23.35
CA THR A 109 14.12 -2.21 -24.00
C THR A 109 15.23 -1.60 -23.15
N LEU A 110 14.90 -0.79 -22.14
CA LEU A 110 15.91 -0.17 -21.29
C LEU A 110 16.38 -1.13 -20.19
N SER A 111 17.56 -0.85 -19.60
CA SER A 111 18.03 -1.61 -18.43
C SER A 111 17.15 -1.33 -17.19
N ALA A 112 17.17 -2.24 -16.22
CA ALA A 112 16.48 -2.03 -14.96
C ALA A 112 16.93 -0.75 -14.25
N ASP A 113 18.24 -0.47 -14.26
CA ASP A 113 18.82 0.75 -13.67
C ASP A 113 18.32 2.01 -14.38
N ALA A 114 18.20 2.00 -15.72
CA ALA A 114 17.66 3.13 -16.47
C ALA A 114 16.19 3.42 -16.13
N TYR A 115 15.40 2.38 -15.84
CA TYR A 115 14.02 2.54 -15.36
C TYR A 115 13.97 3.05 -13.91
N LEU A 116 14.84 2.58 -13.02
CA LEU A 116 14.94 3.10 -11.64
C LEU A 116 15.37 4.56 -11.62
N ASP A 117 16.38 4.91 -12.42
CA ASP A 117 16.84 6.28 -12.61
C ASP A 117 15.69 7.16 -13.13
N SER A 118 14.93 6.70 -14.14
CA SER A 118 13.73 7.41 -14.64
C SER A 118 12.67 7.63 -13.55
N VAL A 119 12.41 6.62 -12.71
CA VAL A 119 11.49 6.76 -11.56
C VAL A 119 12.00 7.83 -10.59
N ALA A 120 13.29 7.81 -10.25
CA ALA A 120 13.90 8.82 -9.38
C ALA A 120 13.74 10.25 -9.93
N TYR A 121 13.90 10.43 -11.25
CA TYR A 121 13.67 11.73 -11.89
C TYR A 121 12.21 12.17 -11.86
N ILE A 122 11.26 11.26 -12.11
CA ILE A 122 9.82 11.55 -11.96
C ILE A 122 9.51 11.97 -10.51
N LEU A 123 10.13 11.32 -9.53
CA LEU A 123 9.95 11.70 -8.13
C LEU A 123 10.50 13.10 -7.82
N GLU A 124 11.71 13.39 -8.27
CA GLU A 124 12.32 14.71 -8.11
C GLU A 124 11.47 15.81 -8.75
N PHE A 125 11.00 15.57 -9.98
CA PHE A 125 10.18 16.54 -10.71
C PHE A 125 8.85 16.83 -9.99
N ASN A 126 8.28 15.83 -9.29
CA ASN A 126 7.09 15.99 -8.45
C ASN A 126 7.38 16.62 -7.08
N GLY A 127 8.64 16.96 -6.77
CA GLY A 127 9.02 17.64 -5.53
C GLY A 127 9.12 16.73 -4.31
N PHE A 128 9.19 15.41 -4.52
CA PHE A 128 9.58 14.48 -3.45
C PHE A 128 11.06 14.69 -3.12
N PRO A 129 11.47 14.69 -1.84
CA PRO A 129 12.86 15.00 -1.48
C PRO A 129 13.80 13.85 -1.86
N PRO A 130 15.05 14.13 -2.25
CA PRO A 130 16.10 13.12 -2.31
C PRO A 130 16.55 12.71 -0.89
N GLY A 131 17.21 11.56 -0.79
CA GLY A 131 17.92 11.09 0.39
C GLY A 131 19.31 10.56 0.03
N ASP A 132 19.89 9.78 0.95
CA ASP A 132 21.30 9.38 0.89
C ASP A 132 21.53 7.97 0.30
N ARG A 133 20.45 7.29 -0.15
CA ARG A 133 20.52 5.94 -0.71
C ARG A 133 19.83 5.89 -2.05
N GLU A 134 20.45 5.19 -3.00
CA GLU A 134 19.84 4.97 -4.30
C GLU A 134 18.57 4.12 -4.16
N LEU A 135 17.57 4.44 -4.99
CA LEU A 135 16.39 3.63 -5.18
C LEU A 135 16.79 2.34 -5.87
N MET A 136 16.52 1.21 -5.21
CA MET A 136 16.81 -0.13 -5.71
C MET A 136 15.51 -0.82 -6.09
N SER A 137 15.59 -1.88 -6.91
CA SER A 137 14.43 -2.71 -7.24
C SER A 137 13.87 -3.47 -6.02
N GLU A 138 14.72 -3.78 -5.05
CA GLU A 138 14.35 -4.38 -3.77
C GLU A 138 13.65 -3.35 -2.87
N GLY A 139 12.49 -3.73 -2.31
CA GLY A 139 11.73 -2.92 -1.37
C GLY A 139 10.90 -1.81 -2.01
N LEU A 140 10.75 -1.80 -3.34
CA LEU A 140 9.84 -0.87 -4.03
C LEU A 140 8.38 -1.09 -3.62
N GLU A 141 8.02 -2.32 -3.26
CA GLU A 141 6.72 -2.73 -2.75
C GLU A 141 6.40 -2.14 -1.37
N ASP A 142 7.42 -1.71 -0.64
CA ASP A 142 7.30 -1.12 0.70
C ASP A 142 7.29 0.41 0.68
N ILE A 143 7.44 1.03 -0.50
CA ILE A 143 7.46 2.49 -0.67
C ILE A 143 6.16 2.97 -1.30
N ARG A 144 5.28 3.57 -0.51
CA ARG A 144 3.98 4.08 -0.96
C ARG A 144 4.09 5.47 -1.60
N ILE A 145 3.33 5.68 -2.67
CA ILE A 145 3.11 7.00 -3.27
C ILE A 145 1.92 7.66 -2.56
N GLU A 146 2.16 8.79 -1.90
CA GLU A 146 1.14 9.53 -1.16
C GLU A 146 1.39 11.03 -1.17
N GLY A 147 0.33 11.80 -0.89
CA GLY A 147 0.44 13.25 -0.75
C GLY A 147 1.18 13.64 0.51
N ARG A 148 1.64 14.89 0.58
CA ARG A 148 2.35 15.43 1.77
C ARG A 148 1.51 15.34 3.05
N ASP A 149 0.19 15.44 2.91
CA ASP A 149 -0.77 15.35 4.02
C ASP A 149 -1.12 13.90 4.39
N GLY A 150 -0.43 12.92 3.79
CA GLY A 150 -0.60 11.49 4.03
C GLY A 150 -1.63 10.82 3.10
N PRO A 151 -2.12 9.63 3.49
CA PRO A 151 -3.08 8.86 2.69
C PRO A 151 -4.41 9.60 2.52
N ALA A 152 -4.96 9.54 1.31
CA ALA A 152 -6.26 10.12 0.98
C ALA A 152 -7.26 9.05 0.50
N GLU A 153 -8.52 9.46 0.32
CA GLU A 153 -9.60 8.61 -0.20
C GLU A 153 -9.50 8.36 -1.70
N VAL A 154 -9.48 7.10 -2.16
CA VAL A 154 -9.29 6.75 -3.58
C VAL A 154 -10.19 7.59 -4.49
N PRO A 155 -9.65 8.24 -5.55
CA PRO A 155 -10.44 9.19 -6.34
C PRO A 155 -11.51 8.48 -7.17
N SER A 156 -12.48 9.26 -7.65
CA SER A 156 -13.47 8.76 -8.62
C SER A 156 -12.77 8.24 -9.88
N PHE A 157 -13.39 7.25 -10.52
CA PHE A 157 -12.92 6.49 -11.69
C PHE A 157 -11.66 5.65 -11.49
N ALA A 158 -11.15 5.54 -10.26
CA ALA A 158 -10.16 4.53 -9.94
C ALA A 158 -10.81 3.13 -9.96
N LEU A 159 -10.08 2.16 -10.49
CA LEU A 159 -10.43 0.75 -10.30
C LEU A 159 -10.12 0.37 -8.85
N VAL A 160 -11.12 -0.19 -8.16
CA VAL A 160 -11.05 -0.51 -6.74
C VAL A 160 -11.54 -1.91 -6.46
N GLN A 161 -11.12 -2.44 -5.32
CA GLN A 161 -11.65 -3.63 -4.69
C GLN A 161 -12.27 -3.26 -3.34
N VAL A 162 -13.48 -3.74 -3.10
CA VAL A 162 -14.22 -3.57 -1.85
C VAL A 162 -14.74 -4.92 -1.40
N VAL A 163 -14.69 -5.21 -0.10
CA VAL A 163 -15.30 -6.39 0.49
C VAL A 163 -16.43 -5.97 1.41
N GLY A 164 -17.61 -6.57 1.26
CA GLY A 164 -18.76 -6.27 2.09
C GLY A 164 -19.89 -7.25 1.87
N CYS A 165 -21.08 -6.88 2.33
CA CYS A 165 -22.29 -7.69 2.30
C CYS A 165 -23.14 -7.33 1.10
N LEU A 166 -23.38 -8.30 0.22
CA LEU A 166 -24.25 -8.08 -0.91
C LEU A 166 -25.71 -8.10 -0.44
N THR A 167 -26.42 -7.01 -0.66
CA THR A 167 -27.84 -6.86 -0.32
C THR A 167 -28.59 -6.22 -1.49
N GLU A 168 -29.91 -6.40 -1.53
CA GLU A 168 -30.79 -5.75 -2.50
C GLU A 168 -31.82 -4.89 -1.77
N ASP A 169 -32.08 -3.69 -2.29
CA ASP A 169 -33.20 -2.86 -1.86
C ASP A 169 -33.97 -2.31 -3.07
N ALA A 170 -34.92 -1.40 -2.83
CA ALA A 170 -35.74 -0.81 -3.89
C ALA A 170 -34.91 -0.01 -4.93
N GLY A 171 -33.69 0.42 -4.58
CA GLY A 171 -32.74 1.12 -5.45
C GLY A 171 -31.76 0.21 -6.18
N GLY A 172 -31.75 -1.10 -5.90
CA GLY A 172 -30.95 -2.12 -6.57
C GLY A 172 -29.93 -2.78 -5.65
N TRP A 173 -28.81 -3.23 -6.23
CA TRP A 173 -27.76 -3.94 -5.51
C TRP A 173 -26.86 -2.99 -4.71
N LEU A 174 -26.59 -3.36 -3.46
CA LEU A 174 -25.73 -2.65 -2.54
C LEU A 174 -24.66 -3.58 -1.98
N LEU A 175 -23.50 -3.01 -1.66
CA LEU A 175 -22.48 -3.65 -0.83
C LEU A 175 -22.42 -2.92 0.53
N THR A 176 -23.05 -3.47 1.55
CA THR A 176 -23.14 -2.90 2.92
C THR A 176 -22.06 -3.47 3.84
N ASN A 177 -21.86 -2.90 5.03
CA ASN A 177 -20.81 -3.31 5.99
C ASN A 177 -19.42 -3.46 5.33
N SER A 178 -19.17 -2.57 4.37
CA SER A 178 -18.06 -2.69 3.44
C SER A 178 -16.78 -2.08 3.99
N THR A 179 -15.65 -2.67 3.61
CA THR A 179 -14.34 -2.07 3.79
C THR A 179 -14.24 -0.73 3.07
N ARG A 180 -13.19 0.05 3.35
CA ARG A 180 -12.81 1.15 2.46
C ARG A 180 -12.52 0.62 1.05
N ALA A 181 -12.70 1.49 0.05
CA ALA A 181 -12.22 1.21 -1.29
C ALA A 181 -10.69 1.16 -1.30
N VAL A 182 -10.14 0.07 -1.83
CA VAL A 182 -8.70 -0.10 -2.01
C VAL A 182 -8.43 -0.14 -3.52
N ARG A 183 -7.49 0.68 -3.99
CA ARG A 183 -7.11 0.69 -5.40
C ARG A 183 -6.59 -0.69 -5.82
N THR A 184 -6.97 -1.11 -7.02
CA THR A 184 -6.40 -2.27 -7.70
C THR A 184 -6.15 -1.91 -9.16
N ARG A 185 -5.20 -2.59 -9.81
CA ARG A 185 -4.89 -2.42 -11.23
C ARG A 185 -5.38 -3.58 -12.10
N ASP A 186 -5.92 -4.63 -11.48
CA ASP A 186 -6.47 -5.80 -12.17
C ASP A 186 -8.00 -5.80 -12.11
N PRO A 187 -8.70 -5.64 -13.26
CA PRO A 187 -10.16 -5.65 -13.30
C PRO A 187 -10.76 -7.06 -13.27
N SER A 188 -9.92 -8.09 -13.43
CA SER A 188 -10.33 -9.48 -13.57
C SER A 188 -10.93 -10.03 -12.26
N ALA A 189 -11.66 -11.14 -12.37
CA ALA A 189 -12.12 -11.86 -11.18
C ALA A 189 -10.94 -12.22 -10.26
N SER A 190 -11.16 -12.10 -8.95
CA SER A 190 -10.15 -12.50 -7.98
C SER A 190 -9.99 -14.03 -8.00
N THR A 191 -8.77 -14.50 -7.81
CA THR A 191 -8.46 -15.92 -7.64
C THR A 191 -9.01 -16.45 -6.31
N GLU A 192 -9.10 -17.78 -6.17
CA GLU A 192 -9.55 -18.41 -4.92
C GLU A 192 -8.64 -18.05 -3.73
N ASP A 193 -7.32 -18.02 -3.94
CA ASP A 193 -6.35 -17.63 -2.90
C ASP A 193 -6.53 -16.17 -2.46
N GLU A 194 -6.77 -15.26 -3.42
CA GLU A 194 -7.08 -13.87 -3.10
C GLU A 194 -8.38 -13.77 -2.30
N LEU A 195 -9.47 -14.43 -2.73
CA LEU A 195 -10.75 -14.43 -2.03
C LEU A 195 -10.63 -15.00 -0.61
N SER A 196 -9.88 -16.09 -0.44
CA SER A 196 -9.58 -16.69 0.85
C SER A 196 -8.85 -15.71 1.79
N ALA A 197 -7.83 -15.02 1.27
CA ALA A 197 -7.11 -14.00 2.03
C ALA A 197 -8.02 -12.84 2.47
N LEU A 198 -9.02 -12.46 1.66
CA LEU A 198 -10.00 -11.44 2.02
C LEU A 198 -10.94 -11.88 3.15
N GLY A 199 -11.19 -13.18 3.30
CA GLY A 199 -12.07 -13.71 4.35
C GLY A 199 -11.63 -13.34 5.76
N SER A 200 -10.32 -13.21 5.97
CA SER A 200 -9.71 -12.80 7.24
C SER A 200 -9.83 -11.31 7.55
N ARG A 201 -10.18 -10.47 6.56
CA ARG A 201 -10.27 -9.01 6.76
C ARG A 201 -11.46 -8.68 7.65
N PRO A 202 -11.36 -7.71 8.57
CA PRO A 202 -12.52 -7.20 9.30
C PRO A 202 -13.59 -6.61 8.37
N THR A 203 -14.84 -6.62 8.82
CA THR A 203 -15.92 -5.85 8.18
C THR A 203 -15.65 -4.35 8.34
N GLY A 204 -16.28 -3.55 7.47
CA GLY A 204 -16.22 -2.09 7.58
C GLY A 204 -17.62 -1.50 7.77
N THR A 205 -17.71 -0.18 7.66
CA THR A 205 -18.95 0.57 7.90
C THR A 205 -19.50 1.25 6.66
N ARG A 206 -18.87 1.07 5.50
CA ARG A 206 -19.26 1.75 4.27
C ARG A 206 -20.40 1.03 3.56
N THR A 207 -21.10 1.79 2.73
CA THR A 207 -22.07 1.26 1.78
C THR A 207 -21.72 1.78 0.39
N PHE A 208 -21.74 0.90 -0.60
CA PHE A 208 -21.57 1.25 -2.01
C PHE A 208 -22.77 0.76 -2.83
N GLY A 209 -23.33 1.61 -3.67
CA GLY A 209 -24.28 1.16 -4.68
C GLY A 209 -23.57 0.44 -5.82
N LEU A 210 -24.15 -0.63 -6.35
CA LEU A 210 -23.55 -1.40 -7.42
C LEU A 210 -24.26 -1.11 -8.75
N MET A 211 -23.49 -0.78 -9.78
CA MET A 211 -23.97 -0.43 -11.11
C MET A 211 -23.49 -1.45 -12.15
N ASN A 212 -24.31 -1.69 -13.17
CA ASN A 212 -24.04 -2.62 -14.28
C ASN A 212 -23.62 -4.01 -13.80
N VAL A 213 -24.28 -4.51 -12.75
CA VAL A 213 -23.95 -5.80 -12.16
C VAL A 213 -24.32 -6.93 -13.11
N TYR A 214 -23.30 -7.65 -13.58
CA TYR A 214 -23.46 -8.79 -14.47
C TYR A 214 -22.41 -9.87 -14.14
N PRO A 215 -22.79 -11.16 -14.07
CA PRO A 215 -24.15 -11.69 -14.15
C PRO A 215 -25.03 -11.24 -12.96
N ASN A 216 -26.35 -11.52 -13.02
CA ASN A 216 -27.28 -11.19 -11.93
C ASN A 216 -26.81 -11.87 -10.62
N PRO A 217 -26.56 -11.12 -9.53
CA PRO A 217 -25.91 -11.67 -8.34
C PRO A 217 -26.90 -12.21 -7.30
N ALA A 218 -28.17 -12.44 -7.66
CA ALA A 218 -29.23 -12.82 -6.71
C ALA A 218 -28.93 -14.07 -5.88
N GLU A 219 -28.21 -15.05 -6.44
CA GLU A 219 -27.79 -16.25 -5.71
C GLU A 219 -26.76 -15.98 -4.60
N HIS A 220 -26.16 -14.79 -4.60
CA HIS A 220 -25.19 -14.34 -3.60
C HIS A 220 -25.76 -13.30 -2.62
N ALA A 221 -27.07 -13.05 -2.65
CA ALA A 221 -27.71 -12.14 -1.72
C ALA A 221 -27.50 -12.63 -0.26
N GLY A 222 -26.97 -11.77 0.60
CA GLY A 222 -26.61 -12.08 1.98
C GLY A 222 -25.19 -12.64 2.17
N HIS A 223 -24.50 -13.00 1.10
CA HIS A 223 -23.11 -13.45 1.17
C HIS A 223 -22.15 -12.27 1.34
N ARG A 224 -20.98 -12.58 1.87
CA ARG A 224 -19.85 -11.66 1.89
C ARG A 224 -19.17 -11.73 0.52
N MET A 225 -19.14 -10.60 -0.19
CA MET A 225 -18.65 -10.50 -1.56
C MET A 225 -17.46 -9.55 -1.64
N ALA A 226 -16.50 -9.91 -2.48
CA ALA A 226 -15.52 -9.01 -3.03
C ALA A 226 -16.05 -8.45 -4.36
N VAL A 227 -16.05 -7.14 -4.48
CA VAL A 227 -16.44 -6.41 -5.69
C VAL A 227 -15.22 -5.68 -6.22
N LYS A 228 -14.87 -5.92 -7.48
CA LYS A 228 -13.96 -5.03 -8.22
C LYS A 228 -14.76 -4.18 -9.21
N GLY A 229 -14.34 -2.95 -9.43
CA GLY A 229 -14.97 -2.06 -10.38
C GLY A 229 -14.50 -0.61 -10.28
N PHE A 230 -15.02 0.25 -11.16
CA PHE A 230 -14.68 1.67 -11.16
C PHE A 230 -15.50 2.41 -10.12
N LEU A 231 -14.82 3.04 -9.17
CA LEU A 231 -15.43 3.85 -8.12
C LEU A 231 -16.05 5.11 -8.72
N ILE A 232 -17.26 5.46 -8.29
CA ILE A 232 -17.94 6.69 -8.65
C ILE A 232 -18.27 7.39 -7.32
N ARG A 233 -17.58 8.49 -7.05
CA ARG A 233 -17.85 9.33 -5.88
C ARG A 233 -19.07 10.21 -6.17
N ASP A 234 -20.07 10.18 -5.30
CA ASP A 234 -21.32 10.95 -5.47
C ASP A 234 -21.75 11.54 -4.11
N PRO A 235 -22.19 12.81 -4.06
CA PRO A 235 -22.69 13.42 -2.82
C PRO A 235 -23.83 12.63 -2.14
N ASN A 236 -24.59 11.84 -2.91
CA ASN A 236 -25.71 11.05 -2.41
C ASN A 236 -25.32 9.60 -2.06
N GLY A 237 -24.04 9.23 -2.22
CA GLY A 237 -23.54 7.90 -1.89
C GLY A 237 -22.66 7.31 -3.00
N ASP A 238 -21.49 6.82 -2.61
CA ASP A 238 -20.53 6.22 -3.53
C ASP A 238 -21.11 4.99 -4.23
N ARG A 239 -20.73 4.81 -5.50
CA ARG A 239 -21.15 3.68 -6.34
C ARG A 239 -19.94 3.00 -6.98
N ILE A 240 -20.12 1.76 -7.39
CA ILE A 240 -19.10 0.99 -8.10
C ILE A 240 -19.73 0.48 -9.40
N ASN A 241 -19.14 0.85 -10.54
CA ASN A 241 -19.43 0.23 -11.82
C ASN A 241 -18.68 -1.10 -11.88
N VAL A 242 -19.41 -2.20 -11.71
CA VAL A 242 -18.85 -3.51 -11.38
C VAL A 242 -18.12 -4.11 -12.58
N SER A 243 -16.90 -4.58 -12.36
CA SER A 243 -16.12 -5.37 -13.33
C SER A 243 -16.09 -6.85 -12.99
N SER A 244 -16.06 -7.19 -11.69
CA SER A 244 -16.13 -8.57 -11.23
C SER A 244 -16.69 -8.69 -9.81
N LEU A 245 -17.28 -9.85 -9.54
CA LEU A 245 -17.76 -10.28 -8.24
C LEU A 245 -17.06 -11.59 -7.86
N GLY A 246 -16.80 -11.77 -6.57
CA GLY A 246 -16.31 -13.04 -6.04
C GLY A 246 -16.82 -13.27 -4.61
N MET A 247 -17.29 -14.48 -4.34
CA MET A 247 -17.76 -14.84 -3.00
C MET A 247 -16.57 -15.04 -2.06
N VAL A 248 -16.59 -14.32 -0.94
CA VAL A 248 -15.55 -14.37 0.10
C VAL A 248 -15.97 -15.31 1.24
N ALA A 249 -17.25 -15.29 1.61
CA ALA A 249 -17.82 -16.20 2.60
C ALA A 249 -19.34 -16.32 2.44
N ASP A 250 -19.90 -17.48 2.83
CA ASP A 250 -21.33 -17.78 2.76
C ASP A 250 -22.19 -16.86 3.66
N ALA A 251 -21.60 -16.22 4.66
CA ALA A 251 -22.30 -15.31 5.54
C ALA A 251 -21.49 -14.04 5.77
N CYS A 252 -22.21 -12.93 5.84
CA CYS A 252 -21.69 -11.75 6.51
C CYS A 252 -21.57 -12.02 8.00
N ALA A 253 -20.33 -12.02 8.51
CA ALA A 253 -20.09 -11.99 9.94
C ALA A 253 -20.86 -10.78 10.52
N GLN A 254 -21.79 -11.06 11.44
CA GLN A 254 -22.60 -10.06 12.13
C GLN A 254 -21.76 -9.25 13.11
#